data_AF-A0A352JI86-F1
#
_entry.id   AF-A0A352JI86-F1
#
_cell.length_a   1.000
_cell.length_b   1.000
_cell.length_c   1.000
_cell.angle_alpha   90.00
_cell.angle_beta   90.00
_cell.angle_gamma   90.00
#
_symmetry.space_group_name_H-M   'P 1'
#
loop_
_entity.id
_entity.type
_entity.pdbx_description
1 polymer ?
#
loop_
_entity_poly.entity_id
_entity_poly.type
_entity_poly.pdbx_seq_one_letter_code
_entity_poly.pdbx_strand_id
1 'polypeptide(L)'
;MVDTKAVSIRLPLDLLNELNTYATDKGMVRSGDANIGGAIIAILKERFFDESDNVKQVSNNVNIDSIVNVAVESRLEAVLNQVDSLRLDVHSHKTDALLYEKLQSDIKILTGDIDIKLGRIENRIADLEATASAKKLKIVA
;
A
#
# COMPACT_ATOMS: atom_id res chain seq x y z
N MET A 1 -31.33 -39.78 7.72
CA MET A 1 -31.58 -38.32 7.83
C MET A 1 -30.25 -37.64 7.50
N VAL A 2 -30.15 -36.91 6.39
CA VAL A 2 -28.91 -36.19 6.04
C VAL A 2 -28.87 -34.93 6.89
N ASP A 3 -27.94 -34.89 7.83
CA ASP A 3 -27.74 -33.79 8.76
C ASP A 3 -27.16 -32.58 7.99
N THR A 4 -28.04 -31.82 7.34
CA THR A 4 -27.66 -30.65 6.58
C THR A 4 -27.44 -29.52 7.58
N LYS A 5 -26.17 -29.30 7.96
CA LYS A 5 -25.76 -28.13 8.73
C LYS A 5 -26.05 -26.88 7.91
N ALA A 6 -27.23 -26.30 8.09
CA ALA A 6 -27.61 -25.06 7.44
C ALA A 6 -26.84 -23.90 8.07
N VAL A 7 -26.14 -23.12 7.25
CA VAL A 7 -25.47 -21.88 7.67
C VAL A 7 -26.37 -20.71 7.29
N SER A 8 -26.75 -19.89 8.27
CA SER A 8 -27.49 -18.66 8.02
C SER A 8 -26.51 -17.50 7.80
N ILE A 9 -26.61 -16.85 6.65
CA ILE A 9 -25.75 -15.72 6.26
C ILE A 9 -26.66 -14.53 5.99
N ARG A 10 -26.37 -13.38 6.61
CA ARG A 10 -27.02 -12.12 6.25
C ARG A 10 -26.25 -11.48 5.10
N LEU A 11 -26.94 -11.24 3.99
CA LEU A 11 -26.38 -10.59 2.82
C LEU A 11 -26.95 -9.17 2.69
N PRO A 12 -26.15 -8.20 2.25
CA PRO A 12 -26.64 -6.93 1.74
C PRO A 12 -27.70 -7.13 0.64
N LEU A 13 -28.67 -6.23 0.55
CA LEU A 13 -29.84 -6.39 -0.33
C LEU A 13 -29.46 -6.38 -1.82
N ASP A 14 -28.49 -5.56 -2.20
CA ASP A 14 -27.88 -5.51 -3.52
C ASP A 14 -27.26 -6.85 -3.90
N LEU A 15 -26.44 -7.43 -3.01
CA LEU A 15 -25.83 -8.73 -3.23
C LEU A 15 -26.87 -9.87 -3.32
N LEU A 16 -27.91 -9.80 -2.48
CA LEU A 16 -29.02 -10.77 -2.53
C LEU A 16 -29.77 -10.67 -3.87
N ASN A 17 -29.98 -9.47 -4.39
CA ASN A 17 -30.63 -9.26 -5.69
C ASN A 17 -29.76 -9.78 -6.84
N GLU A 18 -28.44 -9.55 -6.80
CA GLU A 18 -27.51 -10.08 -7.79
C GLU A 18 -27.53 -11.61 -7.81
N LEU A 19 -27.49 -12.24 -6.64
CA LEU A 19 -27.56 -13.71 -6.52
C LEU A 19 -28.91 -14.27 -6.98
N ASN A 20 -30.02 -13.58 -6.72
CA ASN A 20 -31.34 -13.96 -7.22
C ASN A 20 -31.39 -13.93 -8.75
N THR A 21 -30.86 -12.87 -9.36
CA THR A 21 -30.77 -12.73 -10.82
C THR A 21 -29.92 -13.84 -11.41
N TYR A 22 -28.69 -14.03 -10.91
CA TYR A 22 -27.79 -15.09 -11.37
C TYR A 22 -28.44 -16.48 -11.27
N ALA A 23 -29.08 -16.79 -10.13
CA ALA A 23 -29.77 -18.06 -9.93
C ALA A 23 -30.91 -18.27 -10.94
N THR A 24 -31.71 -17.22 -11.20
CA THR A 24 -32.85 -17.29 -12.11
C THR A 24 -32.38 -17.46 -13.56
N ASP A 25 -31.41 -16.68 -14.00
CA ASP A 25 -30.85 -16.71 -15.35
C ASP A 25 -30.22 -18.07 -15.69
N LYS A 26 -29.60 -18.69 -14.69
CA LYS A 26 -28.98 -20.02 -14.82
C LYS A 26 -29.95 -21.18 -14.55
N GLY A 27 -31.23 -20.90 -14.33
CA GLY A 27 -32.26 -21.91 -14.05
C GLY A 27 -32.04 -22.66 -12.72
N MET A 28 -31.30 -22.08 -11.79
CA MET A 28 -31.03 -22.61 -10.45
C MET A 28 -32.23 -22.29 -9.53
N VAL A 29 -33.37 -22.92 -9.78
CA VAL A 29 -34.61 -22.72 -9.03
C VAL A 29 -34.92 -23.96 -8.17
N ARG A 30 -35.25 -23.76 -6.89
CA ARG A 30 -35.67 -24.81 -5.96
C ARG A 30 -37.05 -24.48 -5.41
N SER A 31 -38.03 -25.36 -5.64
CA SER A 31 -39.40 -25.20 -5.14
C SER A 31 -40.11 -23.90 -5.56
N GLY A 32 -39.71 -23.31 -6.70
CA GLY A 32 -40.27 -22.06 -7.23
C GLY A 32 -39.45 -20.81 -6.90
N ASP A 33 -38.50 -20.90 -5.96
CA ASP A 33 -37.65 -19.79 -5.56
C ASP A 33 -36.20 -19.95 -6.07
N ALA A 34 -35.49 -18.83 -6.22
CA ALA A 34 -34.08 -18.83 -6.57
C ALA A 34 -33.23 -19.57 -5.52
N ASN A 35 -32.39 -20.51 -5.99
CA ASN A 35 -31.48 -21.27 -5.13
C ASN A 35 -30.19 -20.47 -4.85
N ILE A 36 -30.28 -19.52 -3.91
CA ILE A 36 -29.17 -18.62 -3.53
C ILE A 36 -27.92 -19.39 -3.11
N GLY A 37 -28.07 -20.48 -2.34
CA GLY A 37 -26.93 -21.32 -1.94
C GLY A 37 -26.23 -21.96 -3.13
N GLY A 38 -27.00 -22.41 -4.13
CA GLY A 38 -26.46 -22.95 -5.38
C GLY A 38 -25.72 -21.90 -6.21
N ALA A 39 -26.28 -20.68 -6.30
CA ALA A 39 -25.66 -19.56 -7.01
C ALA A 39 -24.32 -19.14 -6.39
N ILE A 40 -24.25 -19.05 -5.06
CA ILE A 40 -22.99 -18.75 -4.35
C ILE A 40 -21.92 -19.79 -4.69
N ILE A 41 -22.28 -21.08 -4.64
CA ILE A 41 -21.34 -22.17 -4.96
C ILE A 41 -20.90 -22.11 -6.43
N ALA A 42 -21.82 -21.83 -7.36
CA ALA A 42 -21.51 -21.71 -8.78
C ALA A 42 -20.50 -20.60 -9.05
N ILE A 43 -20.73 -19.41 -8.49
CA ILE A 43 -19.85 -18.25 -8.64
C ILE A 43 -18.46 -18.54 -8.07
N LEU A 44 -18.39 -19.21 -6.92
CA LEU A 44 -17.10 -19.59 -6.33
C LEU A 44 -16.35 -20.60 -7.22
N LYS A 45 -17.05 -21.59 -7.77
CA LYS A 45 -16.48 -22.60 -8.68
C LYS A 45 -15.96 -21.97 -9.98
N GLU A 46 -16.78 -21.16 -10.63
CA GLU A 46 -16.43 -20.48 -11.88
C GLU A 46 -15.23 -19.54 -11.67
N ARG A 47 -15.21 -18.79 -10.57
CA ARG A 47 -14.20 -17.74 -10.35
C ARG A 47 -12.86 -18.24 -9.82
N PHE A 48 -12.85 -19.32 -9.05
CA PHE A 48 -11.64 -19.77 -8.35
C PHE A 48 -11.15 -21.16 -8.76
N PHE A 49 -11.99 -21.97 -9.42
CA PHE A 49 -11.66 -23.37 -9.72
C PHE A 49 -11.79 -23.74 -11.20
N ASP A 50 -12.19 -22.80 -12.07
CA ASP A 50 -12.42 -23.03 -13.51
C ASP A 50 -13.36 -24.22 -13.77
N GLU A 51 -14.27 -24.49 -12.82
CA GLU A 51 -15.22 -25.59 -12.85
C GLU A 51 -16.58 -25.15 -13.40
N SER A 52 -17.29 -26.07 -14.08
CA SER A 52 -18.63 -25.82 -14.61
C SER A 52 -19.61 -25.37 -13.51
N ASP A 53 -20.41 -24.36 -13.86
CA ASP A 53 -21.54 -23.79 -13.11
C ASP A 53 -22.76 -24.73 -12.95
N ASN A 54 -22.63 -26.01 -13.34
CA ASN A 54 -23.69 -27.01 -13.20
C ASN A 54 -23.88 -27.43 -11.73
N VAL A 55 -24.61 -26.60 -10.97
CA VAL A 55 -25.00 -26.88 -9.57
C VAL A 55 -26.39 -27.52 -9.48
N LYS A 56 -26.90 -28.14 -10.56
CA LYS A 56 -28.06 -29.05 -10.48
C LYS A 56 -27.73 -30.06 -9.40
N GLN A 57 -28.55 -30.19 -8.36
CA GLN A 57 -28.32 -31.03 -7.17
C GLN A 57 -27.64 -32.36 -7.54
N VAL A 58 -26.32 -32.37 -7.55
CA VAL A 58 -25.53 -33.58 -7.64
C VAL A 58 -25.31 -33.95 -6.18
N SER A 59 -25.73 -35.14 -5.80
CA SER A 59 -25.66 -35.70 -4.45
C SER A 59 -24.23 -35.91 -3.93
N ASN A 60 -23.23 -35.20 -4.46
CA ASN A 60 -21.84 -35.39 -4.10
C ASN A 60 -21.36 -34.21 -3.27
N ASN A 61 -20.87 -34.54 -2.07
CA ASN A 61 -20.23 -33.66 -1.10
C ASN A 61 -19.24 -32.69 -1.76
N VAL A 62 -19.72 -31.50 -2.11
CA VAL A 62 -18.83 -30.37 -2.40
C VAL A 62 -18.20 -29.98 -1.06
N ASN A 63 -16.89 -30.16 -0.93
CA ASN A 63 -16.15 -29.77 0.26
C ASN A 63 -15.99 -28.25 0.27
N ILE A 64 -17.00 -27.57 0.82
CA ILE A 64 -17.05 -26.10 0.94
C ILE A 64 -15.82 -25.57 1.69
N ASP A 65 -15.31 -26.29 2.70
CA ASP A 65 -14.14 -25.89 3.46
C ASP A 65 -12.90 -25.78 2.55
N SER A 66 -12.71 -26.74 1.64
CA SER A 66 -11.61 -26.70 0.67
C SER A 66 -11.73 -25.50 -0.28
N ILE A 67 -12.95 -25.17 -0.70
CA ILE A 67 -13.20 -24.05 -1.63
C ILE A 67 -12.89 -22.71 -0.94
N VAL A 68 -13.37 -22.55 0.30
CA VAL A 68 -13.15 -21.34 1.09
C VAL A 68 -11.67 -21.19 1.43
N ASN A 69 -11.00 -22.27 1.85
CA ASN A 69 -9.59 -22.22 2.22
C ASN A 69 -8.71 -21.78 1.04
N VAL A 70 -8.90 -22.35 -0.15
CA VAL A 70 -8.13 -21.95 -1.34
C VAL A 70 -8.35 -20.48 -1.70
N ALA A 71 -9.61 -20.01 -1.66
CA ALA A 71 -9.92 -18.61 -1.95
C ALA A 71 -9.32 -17.64 -0.92
N VAL A 72 -9.35 -18.02 0.37
CA VAL A 72 -8.77 -17.23 1.47
C VAL A 72 -7.24 -17.23 1.39
N GLU A 73 -6.61 -18.38 1.15
CA GLU A 73 -5.16 -18.51 1.01
C GLU A 73 -4.63 -17.65 -0.14
N SER A 74 -5.26 -17.68 -1.32
CA SER A 74 -4.88 -16.85 -2.46
C SER A 74 -4.97 -15.35 -2.15
N ARG A 75 -6.03 -14.92 -1.45
CA ARG A 75 -6.18 -13.53 -1.02
C ARG A 75 -5.15 -13.14 0.04
N LEU A 76 -4.87 -14.04 0.98
CA LEU A 76 -3.86 -13.83 2.02
C LEU A 76 -2.47 -13.67 1.39
N GLU A 77 -2.10 -14.52 0.44
CA GLU A 77 -0.84 -14.44 -0.28
C GLU A 77 -0.69 -13.11 -1.05
N ALA A 78 -1.74 -12.69 -1.75
CA ALA A 78 -1.75 -11.40 -2.44
C ALA A 78 -1.54 -10.21 -1.48
N VAL A 79 -2.19 -10.24 -0.30
CA VAL A 79 -2.03 -9.21 0.73
C VAL A 79 -0.62 -9.24 1.32
N LEU A 80 -0.06 -10.42 1.61
CA LEU A 80 1.31 -10.56 2.12
C LEU A 80 2.32 -9.98 1.14
N ASN A 81 2.20 -10.28 -0.15
CA ASN A 81 3.07 -9.74 -1.20
C ASN A 81 2.98 -8.20 -1.33
N GLN A 82 1.78 -7.63 -1.18
CA GLN A 82 1.59 -6.18 -1.14
C GLN A 82 2.24 -5.55 0.10
N VAL A 83 2.08 -6.18 1.27
CA VAL A 83 2.70 -5.72 2.52
C VAL A 83 4.22 -5.74 2.41
N ASP A 84 4.82 -6.77 1.83
CA ASP A 84 6.27 -6.85 1.67
C ASP A 84 6.80 -5.80 0.69
N SER A 85 6.08 -5.53 -0.40
CA SER A 85 6.41 -4.45 -1.33
C SER A 85 6.36 -3.08 -0.64
N LEU A 86 5.30 -2.80 0.13
CA LEU A 86 5.19 -1.56 0.91
C LEU A 86 6.28 -1.43 1.98
N ARG A 87 6.69 -2.54 2.62
CA ARG A 87 7.81 -2.54 3.57
C ARG A 87 9.13 -2.14 2.92
N LEU A 88 9.40 -2.62 1.71
CA LEU A 88 10.58 -2.24 0.94
C LEU A 88 10.57 -0.74 0.59
N ASP A 89 9.43 -0.21 0.13
CA ASP A 89 9.27 1.21 -0.20
C ASP A 89 9.50 2.11 1.04
N VAL A 90 8.92 1.74 2.18
CA VAL A 90 9.11 2.46 3.45
C VAL A 90 10.58 2.44 3.89
N HIS A 91 11.27 1.31 3.71
CA HIS A 91 12.71 1.22 4.03
C HIS A 91 13.56 2.14 3.14
N SER A 92 13.24 2.22 1.85
CA SER A 92 13.90 3.14 0.91
C SER A 92 13.72 4.59 1.35
N HIS A 93 12.48 5.03 1.58
CA HIS A 93 12.18 6.41 1.99
C HIS A 93 12.83 6.78 3.33
N LYS A 94 12.95 5.85 4.27
CA LYS A 94 13.65 6.09 5.54
C LYS A 94 15.15 6.33 5.32
N THR A 95 15.75 5.65 4.35
CA THR A 95 17.16 5.84 3.98
C THR A 95 17.37 7.22 3.35
N ASP A 96 16.46 7.64 2.46
CA ASP A 96 16.50 8.97 1.84
C ASP A 96 16.34 10.10 2.87
N ALA A 97 15.45 9.92 3.86
CA ALA A 97 15.27 10.88 4.94
C ALA A 97 16.54 11.07 5.79
N LEU A 98 17.23 9.97 6.13
CA LEU A 98 18.50 10.03 6.86
C LEU A 98 19.61 10.73 6.05
N LEU A 99 19.65 10.48 4.73
CA LEU A 99 20.59 11.18 3.85
C LEU A 99 20.29 12.68 3.81
N TYR A 100 19.01 13.06 3.74
CA TYR A 100 18.58 14.46 3.75
C TYR A 100 18.98 15.18 5.04
N GLU A 101 18.75 14.57 6.21
CA GLU A 101 19.18 15.13 7.51
C GLU A 101 20.70 15.33 7.58
N LYS A 102 21.47 14.34 7.09
CA LYS A 102 22.93 14.44 7.03
C LYS A 102 23.38 15.61 6.14
N LEU A 103 22.81 15.73 4.95
CA LEU A 103 23.13 16.83 4.02
C LEU A 103 22.79 18.20 4.61
N GLN A 104 21.66 18.34 5.32
CA GLN A 104 21.32 19.58 6.01
C GLN A 104 22.34 19.94 7.09
N SER A 105 22.80 18.96 7.87
CA SER A 105 23.86 19.16 8.87
C SER A 105 25.17 19.61 8.22
N ASP A 106 25.60 18.94 7.15
CA ASP A 106 26.84 19.26 6.43
C ASP A 106 26.78 20.68 5.83
N ILE A 107 25.65 21.07 5.24
CA ILE A 107 25.43 22.44 4.72
C ILE A 107 25.55 23.46 5.84
N LYS A 108 24.94 23.23 7.00
CA LYS A 108 24.99 24.16 8.14
C LYS A 108 26.43 24.40 8.62
N ILE A 109 27.24 23.33 8.67
CA ILE A 109 28.66 23.43 9.03
C ILE A 109 29.41 24.27 7.99
N LEU A 110 29.21 23.98 6.70
CA LEU A 110 29.85 24.72 5.61
C LEU A 110 29.49 26.20 5.62
N THR A 111 28.23 26.56 5.88
CA THR A 111 27.81 27.96 6.00
C THR A 111 28.54 28.66 7.15
N GLY A 112 28.64 28.02 8.32
CA GLY A 112 29.39 28.58 9.46
C GLY A 112 30.88 28.79 9.15
N ASP A 113 31.51 27.86 8.45
CA ASP A 113 32.91 27.99 8.02
C ASP A 113 33.12 29.15 7.03
N ILE A 114 32.13 29.38 6.14
CA ILE A 114 32.14 30.50 5.20
C ILE A 114 32.04 31.82 5.97
N ASP A 115 31.12 31.94 6.92
CA ASP A 115 30.93 33.16 7.72
C ASP A 115 32.22 33.54 8.49
N ILE A 116 32.89 32.55 9.10
CA ILE A 116 34.18 32.78 9.78
C ILE A 116 35.25 33.28 8.81
N LYS A 117 35.32 32.70 7.60
CA LYS A 117 36.30 33.11 6.58
C LYS A 117 36.00 34.52 6.09
N LEU A 118 34.74 34.87 5.87
CA LEU A 118 34.34 36.22 5.47
C LEU A 118 34.72 37.25 6.54
N GLY A 119 34.43 37.00 7.83
CA GLY A 119 34.83 37.91 8.90
C GLY A 119 36.35 38.11 9.01
N ARG A 120 37.14 37.05 8.74
CA ARG A 120 38.62 37.17 8.66
C ARG A 120 39.07 38.02 7.47
N ILE A 121 38.38 37.95 6.35
CA ILE A 121 38.67 38.77 5.16
C ILE A 121 38.33 40.24 5.45
N GLU A 122 37.16 40.51 6.02
CA GLU A 122 36.72 41.85 6.41
C GLU A 122 37.72 42.54 7.33
N ASN A 123 38.20 41.84 8.37
CA ASN A 123 39.23 42.37 9.27
C ASN A 123 40.53 42.69 8.54
N ARG A 124 40.99 41.81 7.63
CA ARG A 124 42.20 42.06 6.84
C ARG A 124 42.06 43.25 5.90
N ILE A 125 40.87 43.48 5.34
CA ILE A 125 40.60 44.65 4.52
C ILE A 125 40.73 45.92 5.38
N ALA A 126 40.12 45.94 6.56
CA ALA A 126 40.20 47.08 7.48
C ALA A 126 41.66 47.41 7.88
N ASP A 127 42.47 46.39 8.17
CA ASP A 127 43.90 46.57 8.49
C ASP A 127 44.70 47.19 7.32
N LEU A 128 44.40 46.77 6.09
CA LEU A 128 45.04 47.29 4.88
C LEU A 128 44.65 48.76 4.62
N GLU A 129 43.37 49.10 4.79
CA GLU A 129 42.85 50.46 4.65
C GLU A 129 43.46 51.42 5.68
N ALA A 130 43.58 50.98 6.93
CA ALA A 130 44.24 51.74 7.99
C ALA A 130 45.72 51.99 7.67
N THR A 131 46.43 50.96 7.20
CA THR A 131 47.85 51.04 6.81
C THR A 131 48.06 51.99 5.64
N ALA A 132 47.20 51.92 4.61
CA ALA A 132 47.27 52.80 3.44
C ALA A 132 47.04 54.27 3.83
N SER A 133 46.08 54.53 4.72
CA SER A 133 45.77 55.88 5.23
C SER A 133 46.94 56.47 6.03
N ALA A 134 47.56 55.67 6.91
CA ALA A 134 48.72 56.09 7.69
C ALA A 134 49.94 56.44 6.80
N LYS A 135 50.16 55.69 5.71
CA LYS A 135 51.24 56.00 4.74
C LYS A 135 51.01 57.31 4.00
N LYS A 136 49.76 57.63 3.61
CA LYS A 136 49.46 58.92 2.95
C LYS A 136 49.79 60.12 3.84
N LEU A 137 49.48 60.06 5.12
CA LEU A 137 49.78 61.13 6.09
C LEU A 137 51.29 61.41 6.24
N LYS A 138 52.14 60.39 6.15
CA LYS A 138 53.61 60.54 6.27
C LYS A 138 54.29 61.17 5.04
N ILE A 139 53.63 61.23 3.90
CA ILE A 139 54.19 61.81 2.66
C ILE A 139 53.86 63.31 2.56
N VAL A 140 52.87 63.79 3.31
CA VAL A 140 52.33 65.16 3.23
C VAL A 140 52.80 66.04 4.40
N ALA A 141 53.44 65.47 5.42
CA ALA A 141 54.02 66.17 6.58
C ALA A 141 55.54 66.32 6.43
#